data_AF-A0A098T3S6-F1
#
_entry.id   AF-A0A098T3S6-F1
#
_cell.length_a   1.000
_cell.length_b   1.000
_cell.length_c   1.000
_cell.angle_alpha   90.00
_cell.angle_beta   90.00
_cell.angle_gamma   90.00
#
_symmetry.space_group_name_H-M   'P 1'
#
loop_
_entity.id
_entity.type
_entity.pdbx_description
1 polymer ?
#
loop_
_entity_poly.entity_id
_entity_poly.type
_entity_poly.pdbx_seq_one_letter_code
_entity_poly.pdbx_strand_id
1 'polypeptide(L)'
;MKADIFYASRILADPRSRQALLALRQLVPEERIIQLCNVEAMEQVHVFRPELAPDLVIAYAMADPVLAGLTLTAEGGALRSGRHWYRIGFACDVSADLETVTAFDFSLGARIPETDWAAHSLTAG
;
A
#
# COMPACT_ATOMS: atom_id res chain seq x y z
N MET A 1 -6.38 1.51 12.65
CA MET A 1 -5.19 1.91 13.41
C MET A 1 -4.71 3.19 12.79
N LYS A 2 -4.57 4.24 13.57
CA LYS A 2 -4.14 5.55 13.10
C LYS A 2 -2.62 5.65 13.17
N ALA A 3 -1.99 6.13 12.11
CA ALA A 3 -0.56 6.38 12.08
C ALA A 3 -0.25 7.84 12.40
N ASP A 4 0.78 8.05 13.22
CA ASP A 4 1.30 9.39 13.57
C ASP A 4 2.66 9.68 12.91
N ILE A 5 3.30 8.67 12.33
CA ILE A 5 4.57 8.76 11.59
C ILE A 5 4.33 8.15 10.22
N PHE A 6 4.82 8.83 9.17
CA PHE A 6 4.71 8.36 7.78
C PHE A 6 6.09 8.06 7.21
N TYR A 7 6.16 7.06 6.34
CA TYR A 7 7.43 6.45 5.95
C TYR A 7 7.74 6.52 4.46
N ALA A 8 6.71 6.62 3.60
CA ALA A 8 6.86 6.46 2.16
C ALA A 8 7.88 7.44 1.56
N SER A 9 7.84 8.71 1.95
CA SER A 9 8.79 9.73 1.46
C SER A 9 10.23 9.42 1.83
N ARG A 10 10.48 8.97 3.07
CA ARG A 10 11.82 8.56 3.54
C ARG A 10 12.31 7.32 2.80
N ILE A 11 11.44 6.33 2.58
CA ILE A 11 11.76 5.10 1.84
C ILE A 11 12.12 5.42 0.38
N LEU A 12 11.33 6.28 -0.27
CA LEU A 12 11.54 6.68 -1.67
C LEU A 12 12.77 7.60 -1.85
N ALA A 13 13.15 8.35 -0.81
CA ALA A 13 14.37 9.16 -0.79
C ALA A 13 15.66 8.32 -0.60
N ASP A 14 15.56 7.06 -0.18
CA ASP A 14 16.72 6.16 -0.07
C ASP A 14 17.35 5.94 -1.47
N PRO A 15 18.68 6.05 -1.62
CA PRO A 15 19.36 5.82 -2.90
C PRO A 15 19.02 4.46 -3.56
N ARG A 16 18.71 3.43 -2.76
CA ARG A 16 18.30 2.10 -3.24
C ARG A 16 16.94 2.13 -3.96
N SER A 17 16.09 3.11 -3.63
CA SER A 17 14.75 3.29 -4.20
C SER A 17 14.74 4.22 -5.41
N ARG A 18 15.89 4.70 -5.90
CA ARG A 18 15.97 5.70 -6.97
C ARG A 18 15.14 5.34 -8.21
N GLN A 19 15.20 4.08 -8.64
CA GLN A 19 14.44 3.64 -9.82
C GLN A 19 12.93 3.63 -9.55
N ALA A 20 12.51 3.23 -8.35
CA ALA A 20 11.11 3.26 -7.93
C ALA A 20 10.57 4.70 -7.88
N LEU A 21 11.34 5.64 -7.31
CA LEU A 21 10.95 7.05 -7.28
C LEU A 21 10.81 7.65 -8.69
N LEU A 22 11.72 7.30 -9.61
CA LEU A 22 11.63 7.75 -11.00
C LEU A 22 10.40 7.17 -11.71
N ALA A 23 10.14 5.87 -11.55
CA ALA A 23 8.96 5.22 -12.11
C ALA A 23 7.67 5.84 -11.56
N LEU A 24 7.60 6.05 -10.24
CA LEU A 24 6.47 6.68 -9.55
C LEU A 24 6.12 8.06 -10.12
N ARG A 25 7.14 8.88 -10.43
CA ARG A 25 6.97 10.22 -11.01
C ARG A 25 6.49 10.22 -12.47
N GLN A 26 6.57 9.09 -13.18
CA GLN A 26 6.06 8.96 -14.55
C GLN A 26 4.61 8.46 -14.61
N LEU A 27 4.06 8.02 -13.48
CA LEU A 27 2.67 7.58 -13.41
C LEU A 27 1.72 8.77 -13.54
N VAL A 28 0.53 8.49 -14.05
CA VAL A 28 -0.58 9.46 -13.98
C VAL A 28 -0.90 9.76 -12.51
N PRO A 29 -1.44 10.96 -12.19
CA PRO A 29 -1.64 11.40 -10.80
C PRO A 29 -2.34 10.38 -9.90
N GLU A 30 -3.43 9.78 -10.38
CA GLU A 30 -4.24 8.81 -9.63
C GLU A 30 -3.44 7.56 -9.27
N GLU A 31 -2.70 7.02 -10.23
CA GLU A 31 -1.84 5.85 -10.02
C GLU A 31 -0.65 6.19 -9.11
N ARG A 32 -0.11 7.42 -9.20
CA ARG A 32 0.93 7.89 -8.29
C ARG A 32 0.45 7.92 -6.83
N ILE A 33 -0.81 8.33 -6.59
CA ILE A 33 -1.44 8.28 -5.26
C ILE A 33 -1.51 6.84 -4.77
N ILE A 34 -2.04 5.92 -5.59
CA ILE A 34 -2.15 4.50 -5.25
C ILE A 34 -0.80 3.90 -4.87
N GLN A 35 0.22 4.11 -5.68
CA GLN A 35 1.54 3.54 -5.41
C GLN A 35 2.21 4.16 -4.18
N LEU A 36 2.06 5.47 -3.95
CA LEU A 36 2.58 6.11 -2.74
C LEU A 36 1.92 5.55 -1.47
N CYS A 37 0.59 5.39 -1.49
CA CYS A 37 -0.17 4.80 -0.40
C CYS A 37 0.13 3.31 -0.19
N ASN A 38 0.42 2.56 -1.25
CA ASN A 38 0.86 1.16 -1.14
C ASN A 38 2.23 1.04 -0.45
N VAL A 39 3.18 1.92 -0.77
CA VAL A 39 4.48 1.98 -0.07
C VAL A 39 4.30 2.27 1.41
N GLU A 40 3.43 3.23 1.73
CA GLU A 40 3.10 3.54 3.12
C GLU A 40 2.46 2.34 3.84
N ALA A 41 1.49 1.69 3.21
CA ALA A 41 0.79 0.53 3.78
C ALA A 41 1.75 -0.62 4.11
N MET A 42 2.71 -0.91 3.23
CA MET A 42 3.73 -1.94 3.47
C MET A 42 4.56 -1.63 4.72
N GLU A 43 5.08 -0.41 4.84
CA GLU A 43 5.93 -0.07 5.99
C GLU A 43 5.12 0.05 7.28
N GLN A 44 3.90 0.59 7.23
CA GLN A 44 3.02 0.67 8.40
C GLN A 44 2.71 -0.73 8.96
N VAL A 45 2.47 -1.70 8.08
CA VAL A 45 2.29 -3.10 8.49
C VAL A 45 3.59 -3.70 9.02
N HIS A 46 4.73 -3.43 8.38
CA HIS A 46 6.03 -3.92 8.86
C HIS A 46 6.36 -3.39 10.27
N VAL A 47 6.15 -2.11 10.53
CA VAL A 47 6.38 -1.48 11.84
C VAL A 47 5.41 -2.02 12.89
N PHE A 48 4.14 -2.19 12.53
CA PHE A 48 3.12 -2.73 13.44
C PHE A 48 3.31 -4.22 13.75
N ARG A 49 3.76 -4.99 12.76
CA ARG A 49 3.95 -6.45 12.80
C ARG A 49 5.32 -6.80 12.21
N PRO A 50 6.41 -6.68 13.00
CA PRO A 50 7.78 -6.89 12.51
C PRO A 50 8.04 -8.27 11.91
N GLU A 51 7.23 -9.28 12.25
CA GLU A 51 7.28 -10.62 11.65
C GLU A 51 6.81 -10.66 10.19
N LEU A 52 6.02 -9.66 9.76
CA LEU A 52 5.65 -9.47 8.37
C LEU A 52 6.67 -8.55 7.71
N ALA A 53 7.23 -9.03 6.61
CA ALA A 53 8.03 -8.24 5.67
C ALA A 53 7.22 -8.11 4.37
N PRO A 54 6.34 -7.10 4.25
CA PRO A 54 5.50 -6.97 3.07
C PRO A 54 6.33 -6.57 1.85
N ASP A 55 6.04 -7.18 0.72
CA ASP A 55 6.75 -6.91 -0.55
C ASP A 55 5.82 -6.46 -1.67
N LEU A 56 4.51 -6.55 -1.47
CA LEU A 56 3.50 -6.12 -2.43
C LEU A 56 2.18 -5.77 -1.73
N VAL A 57 1.54 -4.70 -2.19
CA VAL A 57 0.14 -4.36 -1.87
C VAL A 57 -0.63 -4.19 -3.16
N ILE A 58 -1.82 -4.78 -3.21
CA ILE A 58 -2.80 -4.59 -4.29
C ILE A 58 -4.04 -3.95 -3.65
N ALA A 59 -4.20 -2.64 -3.83
CA ALA A 59 -5.28 -1.86 -3.22
C ALA A 59 -6.69 -2.26 -3.72
N TYR A 60 -6.77 -2.84 -4.91
CA TYR A 60 -8.00 -3.21 -5.62
C TYR A 60 -8.24 -4.73 -5.69
N ALA A 61 -7.66 -5.52 -4.79
CA ALA A 61 -7.68 -6.98 -4.92
C ALA A 61 -9.08 -7.62 -4.73
N MET A 62 -9.89 -7.10 -3.82
CA MET A 62 -11.23 -7.64 -3.50
C MET A 62 -12.36 -6.62 -3.70
N ALA A 63 -12.03 -5.33 -3.72
CA ALA A 63 -12.96 -4.24 -3.99
C ALA A 63 -12.17 -3.07 -4.57
N ASP A 64 -12.78 -2.32 -5.49
CA ASP A 64 -12.14 -1.13 -6.08
C ASP A 64 -11.93 -0.05 -5.00
N PRO A 65 -10.75 0.60 -4.98
CA PRO A 65 -10.53 1.72 -4.09
C PRO A 65 -11.31 2.95 -4.58
N VAL A 66 -11.70 3.79 -3.64
CA VAL A 66 -12.32 5.09 -3.91
C VAL A 66 -11.24 6.16 -3.85
N LEU A 67 -11.08 6.91 -4.94
CA LEU A 67 -10.21 8.08 -5.00
C LEU A 67 -11.05 9.36 -5.02
N ALA A 68 -10.88 10.21 -4.01
CA ALA A 68 -11.56 11.48 -3.87
C ALA A 68 -10.52 12.61 -3.71
N GLY A 69 -10.11 13.20 -4.83
CA GLY A 69 -9.06 14.21 -4.84
C GLY A 69 -7.69 13.62 -4.46
N LEU A 70 -7.18 13.99 -3.29
CA LEU A 70 -5.90 13.52 -2.75
C LEU A 70 -6.04 12.41 -1.70
N THR A 71 -7.26 11.89 -1.53
CA THR A 71 -7.58 10.83 -0.57
C THR A 71 -7.90 9.54 -1.29
N LEU A 72 -7.18 8.47 -0.95
CA LEU A 72 -7.43 7.11 -1.40
C LEU A 72 -7.99 6.27 -0.26
N THR A 73 -9.12 5.60 -0.48
CA THR A 73 -9.68 4.63 0.45
C THR A 73 -9.74 3.26 -0.21
N ALA A 74 -9.01 2.29 0.34
CA ALA A 74 -8.96 0.91 -0.14
C ALA A 74 -9.50 -0.02 0.97
N GLU A 75 -10.72 -0.52 0.82
CA GLU A 75 -11.31 -1.46 1.80
C GLU A 75 -11.06 -2.94 1.44
N GLY A 76 -10.79 -3.20 0.16
CA GLY A 76 -10.56 -4.53 -0.39
C GLY A 76 -9.10 -4.77 -0.81
N GLY A 77 -8.14 -4.26 -0.05
CA GLY A 77 -6.72 -4.43 -0.33
C GLY A 77 -6.17 -5.80 0.07
N ALA A 78 -5.16 -6.29 -0.65
CA ALA A 78 -4.36 -7.46 -0.29
C ALA A 78 -2.90 -7.06 -0.09
N LEU A 79 -2.29 -7.53 0.98
CA LEU A 79 -0.88 -7.35 1.28
C LEU A 79 -0.18 -8.71 1.24
N ARG A 80 0.91 -8.83 0.49
CA ARG A 80 1.74 -10.03 0.45
C ARG A 80 2.90 -9.90 1.41
N SER A 81 3.17 -10.97 2.15
CA SER A 81 4.42 -11.16 2.87
C SER A 81 4.85 -12.61 2.74
N GLY A 82 6.04 -12.84 2.16
CA GLY A 82 6.48 -14.17 1.75
C GLY A 82 5.51 -14.78 0.73
N ARG A 83 5.04 -16.02 0.98
CA ARG A 83 4.06 -16.70 0.11
C ARG A 83 2.63 -16.58 0.64
N HIS A 84 2.33 -15.58 1.44
CA HIS A 84 1.03 -15.42 2.06
C HIS A 84 0.45 -14.05 1.78
N TRP A 85 -0.85 -14.04 1.52
CA TRP A 85 -1.64 -12.83 1.36
C TRP A 85 -2.45 -12.57 2.62
N TYR A 86 -2.57 -11.30 2.99
CA TYR A 86 -3.33 -10.83 4.14
C TYR A 86 -4.31 -9.77 3.66
N ARG A 87 -5.50 -9.74 4.26
CA ARG A 87 -6.45 -8.65 4.03
C ARG A 87 -5.87 -7.36 4.62
N ILE A 88 -5.92 -6.28 3.86
CA ILE A 88 -5.57 -4.95 4.34
C ILE A 88 -6.63 -3.97 3.88
N GLY A 89 -7.04 -3.08 4.77
CA GLY A 89 -7.83 -1.90 4.41
C GLY A 89 -7.11 -0.65 4.87
N PHE A 90 -7.16 0.44 4.10
CA PHE A 90 -6.55 1.71 4.50
C PHE A 90 -7.24 2.93 3.90
N ALA A 91 -7.12 4.07 4.60
CA ALA A 91 -7.37 5.41 4.10
C ALA A 91 -6.04 6.19 4.11
N CYS A 92 -5.74 6.89 3.02
CA CYS A 92 -4.46 7.53 2.80
C CYS A 92 -4.66 8.88 2.13
N ASP A 93 -4.18 9.93 2.77
CA ASP A 93 -4.13 11.27 2.21
C ASP A 93 -2.71 11.60 1.78
N VAL A 94 -2.56 12.24 0.62
CA VAL A 94 -1.26 12.67 0.10
C VAL A 94 -1.16 14.18 -0.06
N SER A 95 0.07 14.69 -0.08
CA SER A 95 0.34 16.09 -0.39
C SER A 95 0.00 16.44 -1.84
N ALA A 96 -0.28 17.72 -2.12
CA ALA A 96 -0.67 18.20 -3.45
C ALA A 96 0.40 18.00 -4.55
N ASP A 97 1.68 17.87 -4.16
CA ASP A 97 2.79 17.56 -5.06
C ASP A 97 2.96 16.04 -5.33
N LEU A 98 2.14 15.21 -4.67
CA LEU A 98 2.15 13.74 -4.74
C LEU A 98 3.50 13.14 -4.33
N GLU A 99 4.20 13.79 -3.39
CA GLU A 99 5.51 13.34 -2.91
C GLU A 99 5.46 12.73 -1.51
N THR A 100 4.43 13.03 -0.70
CA THR A 100 4.36 12.60 0.70
C THR A 100 2.97 12.16 1.11
N VAL A 101 2.90 11.29 2.12
CA VAL A 101 1.67 10.96 2.83
C VAL A 101 1.48 11.94 3.99
N THR A 102 0.26 12.43 4.17
CA THR A 102 -0.10 13.42 5.19
C THR A 102 -1.07 12.88 6.25
N ALA A 103 -1.80 11.81 5.94
CA ALA A 103 -2.59 11.06 6.90
C ALA A 103 -2.68 9.60 6.46
N PHE A 104 -2.69 8.68 7.42
CA PHE A 104 -2.82 7.26 7.12
C PHE A 104 -3.52 6.51 8.27
N ASP A 105 -4.54 5.75 7.90
CA ASP A 105 -5.25 4.83 8.79
C ASP A 105 -5.31 3.47 8.11
N PHE A 106 -5.06 2.39 8.84
CA PHE A 106 -5.13 1.04 8.27
C PHE A 106 -5.69 -0.02 9.21
N SER A 107 -6.09 -1.13 8.63
CA SER A 107 -6.48 -2.36 9.30
C SER A 107 -5.75 -3.53 8.65
N LEU A 108 -5.22 -4.43 9.47
CA LEU A 108 -4.63 -5.68 9.01
C LEU A 108 -5.54 -6.82 9.44
N GLY A 109 -6.06 -7.55 8.46
CA GLY A 109 -6.94 -8.69 8.65
C GLY A 109 -6.22 -10.03 8.61
N ALA A 110 -7.02 -11.09 8.56
CA ALA A 110 -6.53 -12.46 8.49
C ALA A 110 -5.83 -12.77 7.15
N ARG A 111 -5.07 -13.86 7.15
CA ARG A 111 -4.51 -14.47 5.94
C ARG A 111 -5.65 -14.84 4.98
N ILE A 112 -5.50 -14.49 3.70
CA ILE A 112 -6.39 -14.87 2.61
C ILE A 112 -6.08 -16.33 2.24
N PRO A 113 -7.05 -17.26 2.35
CA PRO A 113 -6.87 -18.65 1.95
C PRO A 113 -6.43 -18.77 0.48
N GLU A 114 -5.51 -19.69 0.19
CA GLU A 114 -5.03 -19.94 -1.18
C GLU A 114 -6.16 -20.33 -2.15
N THR A 115 -7.22 -20.96 -1.64
CA THR A 115 -8.43 -21.29 -2.40
C THR A 115 -9.13 -20.07 -2.97
N ASP A 116 -8.94 -18.89 -2.37
CA ASP A 116 -9.63 -17.66 -2.73
C ASP A 116 -8.78 -16.79 -3.67
N TRP A 117 -7.50 -17.12 -3.86
CA TRP A 117 -6.53 -16.28 -4.58
C TRP A 117 -6.89 -16.09 -6.05
N ALA A 118 -7.33 -17.16 -6.72
CA ALA A 118 -7.67 -17.10 -8.13
C ALA A 118 -8.82 -16.12 -8.43
N ALA A 119 -9.76 -15.97 -7.49
CA ALA A 119 -10.87 -15.02 -7.63
C ALA A 119 -10.42 -13.55 -7.54
N HIS A 120 -9.22 -13.30 -7.00
CA HIS A 120 -8.66 -11.98 -6.73
C HIS A 120 -7.34 -11.72 -7.47
N SER A 121 -7.01 -12.57 -8.46
CA SER A 121 -5.75 -12.50 -9.21
C SER A 121 -4.48 -12.52 -8.34
N LEU A 122 -4.55 -13.15 -7.17
CA LEU A 122 -3.42 -13.29 -6.26
C LEU A 122 -2.60 -14.53 -6.62
N THR A 123 -1.28 -14.45 -6.48
CA THR A 123 -0.36 -15.56 -6.80
C THR A 123 0.73 -15.68 -5.73
N ALA A 124 1.36 -16.87 -5.64
CA ALA A 124 2.35 -17.17 -4.60
C ALA A 124 3.64 -16.33 -4.70
N GLY A 125 3.89 -15.67 -5.84
CA GLY A 125 5.15 -14.98 -6.13
C GLY A 125 6.30 -15.92 -6.42
#